data_AF-A0A7S2AQT4-F1
#
_entry.id   AF-A0A7S2AQT4-F1
#
_cell.length_a   1.000
_cell.length_b   1.000
_cell.length_c   1.000
_cell.angle_alpha   90.00
_cell.angle_beta   90.00
_cell.angle_gamma   90.00
#
_symmetry.space_group_name_H-M   'P 1'
#
loop_
_entity.id
_entity.type
_entity.pdbx_description
1 polymer ?
#
loop_
_entity_poly.entity_id
_entity_poly.type
_entity_poly.pdbx_seq_one_letter_code
_entity_poly.pdbx_strand_id
1 'polypeptide(L)'
;QTGPDAKRRVTAPKIEMPKEGEARPVIEALMDGKKTDWDRAWNAARRIRDPDYTCKDFFEDCLQAFPELSLYMAVFGDNAVSSGRSADDEYQRTIGALFAVYWLMRLDFDGARAFAFGVGDDWKTLSVTSARPKRDQTEIKKRVIFLEQTNWSLFEDVLVSAGMLDPQSASGRGVSGRRGHNAERTLAMLVLTA
;
A
#
# COMPACT_ATOMS: atom_id res chain seq x y z
N GLN A 1 -24.12 6.67 21.52
CA GLN A 1 -22.79 7.26 21.23
C GLN A 1 -22.41 6.83 19.83
N THR A 2 -22.18 7.71 18.86
CA THR A 2 -21.31 7.32 17.73
C THR A 2 -20.51 8.54 17.31
N GLY A 3 -19.29 8.65 17.84
CA GLY A 3 -18.28 9.58 17.33
C GLY A 3 -17.82 9.15 15.92
N PRO A 4 -16.79 9.82 15.36
CA PRO A 4 -16.19 9.40 14.10
C PRO A 4 -15.70 7.95 14.19
N ASP A 5 -15.83 7.21 13.10
CA ASP A 5 -15.32 5.84 13.01
C ASP A 5 -13.78 5.89 13.04
N ALA A 6 -13.16 4.87 13.64
CA ALA A 6 -11.72 4.74 13.65
C ALA A 6 -11.17 4.65 12.21
N LYS A 7 -9.92 5.09 12.03
CA LYS A 7 -9.22 4.88 10.76
C LYS A 7 -9.12 3.38 10.48
N ARG A 8 -9.41 3.00 9.23
CA ARG A 8 -9.24 1.62 8.79
C ARG A 8 -7.80 1.17 9.02
N ARG A 9 -7.65 -0.03 9.58
CA ARG A 9 -6.40 -0.77 9.70
C ARG A 9 -6.55 -2.08 8.92
N VAL A 10 -5.50 -2.56 8.29
CA VAL A 10 -5.46 -3.92 7.75
C VAL A 10 -5.19 -4.92 8.86
N THR A 11 -5.70 -6.13 8.74
CA THR A 11 -5.42 -7.19 9.71
C THR A 11 -3.96 -7.62 9.58
N ALA A 12 -3.18 -7.41 10.64
CA ALA A 12 -1.81 -7.89 10.69
C ALA A 12 -1.75 -9.42 10.68
N PRO A 13 -0.74 -10.02 10.04
CA PRO A 13 -0.56 -11.46 10.04
C PRO A 13 -0.32 -11.96 11.47
N LYS A 14 -0.96 -13.08 11.81
CA LYS A 14 -0.68 -13.76 13.07
C LYS A 14 0.61 -14.56 12.88
N ILE A 15 1.54 -14.40 13.81
CA ILE A 15 2.75 -15.21 13.86
C ILE A 15 2.76 -16.04 15.15
N GLU A 16 3.26 -17.26 15.05
CA GLU A 16 3.52 -18.10 16.20
C GLU A 16 4.96 -17.88 16.63
N MET A 17 5.15 -17.43 17.87
CA MET A 17 6.49 -17.18 18.40
C MET A 17 7.20 -18.50 18.70
N PRO A 18 8.49 -18.63 18.35
CA PRO A 18 9.31 -19.75 18.79
C PRO A 18 9.27 -19.92 20.31
N LYS A 19 9.38 -21.17 20.77
CA LYS A 19 9.35 -21.45 22.22
C LYS A 19 10.60 -20.89 22.88
N GLU A 20 10.42 -20.37 24.10
CA GLU A 20 11.53 -19.89 24.92
C GLU A 20 12.53 -21.03 25.17
N GLY A 21 13.81 -20.79 24.88
CA GLY A 21 14.89 -21.78 25.00
C GLY A 21 15.30 -22.47 23.69
N GLU A 22 14.70 -22.15 22.55
CA GLU A 22 15.22 -22.59 21.26
C GLU A 22 16.57 -21.91 20.95
N ALA A 23 17.58 -22.69 20.54
CA ALA A 23 18.97 -22.22 20.40
C ALA A 23 19.20 -21.32 19.17
N ARG A 24 18.20 -21.18 18.28
CA ARG A 24 18.30 -20.37 17.07
C ARG A 24 17.80 -18.94 17.31
N PRO A 25 18.39 -17.93 16.66
CA PRO A 25 17.82 -16.59 16.62
C PRO A 25 16.36 -16.63 16.18
N VAL A 26 15.49 -15.87 16.84
CA VAL A 26 14.04 -15.90 16.55
C VAL A 26 13.76 -15.57 15.09
N ILE A 27 14.44 -14.55 14.55
CA ILE A 27 14.23 -14.16 13.15
C ILE A 27 14.53 -15.34 12.22
N GLU A 28 15.58 -16.12 12.51
CA GLU A 28 15.89 -17.34 11.77
C GLU A 28 14.76 -18.36 11.87
N ALA A 29 14.24 -18.60 13.08
CA ALA A 29 13.11 -19.53 13.28
C ALA A 29 11.81 -19.06 12.59
N LEU A 30 11.50 -17.77 12.61
CA LEU A 30 10.30 -17.19 11.99
C LEU A 30 10.40 -17.14 10.46
N MET A 31 11.61 -17.10 9.91
CA MET A 31 11.87 -17.08 8.47
C MET A 31 12.26 -18.45 7.92
N ASP A 32 12.31 -19.49 8.74
CA ASP A 32 12.68 -20.84 8.32
C ASP A 32 11.75 -21.34 7.21
N GLY A 33 12.34 -21.75 6.08
CA GLY A 33 11.62 -22.14 4.87
C GLY A 33 10.85 -21.03 4.13
N LYS A 34 10.77 -19.81 4.68
CA LYS A 34 10.10 -18.68 4.01
C LYS A 34 11.05 -18.03 3.01
N LYS A 35 10.54 -17.76 1.81
CA LYS A 35 11.25 -17.08 0.74
C LYS A 35 10.32 -16.09 0.09
N THR A 36 10.90 -15.02 -0.47
CA THR A 36 10.15 -14.08 -1.30
C THR A 36 9.49 -14.85 -2.45
N ASP A 37 8.16 -14.71 -2.57
CA ASP A 37 7.42 -15.22 -3.73
C ASP A 37 7.55 -14.20 -4.87
N TRP A 38 8.56 -14.42 -5.70
CA TRP A 38 8.87 -13.54 -6.82
C TRP A 38 7.76 -13.52 -7.88
N ASP A 39 7.00 -14.59 -8.05
CA ASP A 39 5.90 -14.63 -9.02
C ASP A 39 4.77 -13.68 -8.59
N ARG A 40 4.46 -13.65 -7.29
CA ARG A 40 3.53 -12.69 -6.70
C ARG A 40 4.04 -11.25 -6.79
N ALA A 41 5.32 -11.03 -6.46
CA ALA A 41 5.93 -9.70 -6.57
C ALA A 41 5.88 -9.16 -8.01
N TRP A 42 6.18 -10.02 -8.99
CA TRP A 42 6.08 -9.69 -10.41
C TRP A 42 4.64 -9.49 -10.87
N ASN A 43 3.68 -10.27 -10.38
CA ASN A 43 2.28 -10.07 -10.70
C ASN A 43 1.80 -8.69 -10.24
N ALA A 44 2.11 -8.31 -8.99
CA ALA A 44 1.81 -6.99 -8.46
C ALA A 44 2.45 -5.88 -9.30
N ALA A 45 3.74 -6.00 -9.63
CA ALA A 45 4.44 -5.00 -10.42
C ALA A 45 3.91 -4.87 -11.86
N ARG A 46 3.54 -5.98 -12.51
CA ARG A 46 3.02 -5.98 -13.89
C ARG A 46 1.57 -5.48 -13.97
N ARG A 47 0.75 -5.83 -12.99
CA ARG A 47 -0.69 -5.53 -12.98
C ARG A 47 -1.05 -4.25 -12.23
N ILE A 48 -0.09 -3.53 -11.63
CA ILE A 48 -0.36 -2.33 -10.81
C ILE A 48 -1.24 -1.27 -11.52
N ARG A 49 -1.18 -1.18 -12.86
CA ARG A 49 -2.00 -0.28 -13.69
C ARG A 49 -3.15 -0.96 -14.45
N ASP A 50 -3.37 -2.26 -14.25
CA ASP A 50 -4.52 -2.97 -14.78
C ASP A 50 -5.79 -2.53 -14.04
N PRO A 51 -6.86 -2.04 -14.70
CA PRO A 51 -8.08 -1.60 -14.04
C PRO A 51 -8.83 -2.70 -13.30
N ASP A 52 -8.70 -3.94 -13.74
CA ASP A 52 -9.33 -5.09 -13.08
C ASP A 52 -8.49 -5.62 -11.93
N TYR A 53 -7.29 -5.08 -11.72
CA TYR A 53 -6.44 -5.37 -10.57
C TYR A 53 -6.75 -4.38 -9.45
N THR A 54 -7.32 -4.88 -8.37
CA THR A 54 -7.85 -4.05 -7.29
C THR A 54 -6.81 -3.79 -6.19
N CYS A 55 -7.09 -2.82 -5.32
CA CYS A 55 -6.28 -2.56 -4.13
C CYS A 55 -6.18 -3.80 -3.21
N LYS A 56 -7.23 -4.65 -3.21
CA LYS A 56 -7.25 -5.91 -2.48
C LYS A 56 -6.26 -6.91 -3.07
N ASP A 57 -6.30 -7.12 -4.39
CA ASP A 57 -5.41 -8.05 -5.08
C ASP A 57 -3.96 -7.62 -4.86
N PHE A 58 -3.68 -6.32 -4.97
CA PHE A 58 -2.37 -5.75 -4.66
C PHE A 58 -1.90 -6.04 -3.24
N PHE A 59 -2.76 -5.83 -2.24
CA PHE A 59 -2.43 -6.14 -0.85
C PHE A 59 -2.12 -7.64 -0.65
N GLU A 60 -2.97 -8.51 -1.20
CA GLU A 60 -2.82 -9.96 -1.06
C GLU A 60 -1.56 -10.49 -1.76
N ASP A 61 -1.19 -9.92 -2.91
CA ASP A 61 0.06 -10.26 -3.58
C ASP A 61 1.27 -9.75 -2.80
N CYS A 62 1.26 -8.54 -2.25
CA CYS A 62 2.36 -8.04 -1.41
C CYS A 62 2.55 -8.89 -0.15
N LEU A 63 1.47 -9.31 0.51
CA LEU A 63 1.57 -10.16 1.71
C LEU A 63 2.14 -11.55 1.40
N GLN A 64 1.80 -12.13 0.23
CA GLN A 64 2.34 -13.42 -0.20
C GLN A 64 3.78 -13.29 -0.71
N ALA A 65 4.10 -12.19 -1.38
CA ALA A 65 5.42 -11.91 -1.92
C ALA A 65 6.47 -11.72 -0.83
N PHE A 66 6.16 -10.97 0.22
CA PHE A 66 7.14 -10.47 1.20
C PHE A 66 6.88 -11.06 2.60
N PRO A 67 7.36 -12.28 2.90
CA PRO A 67 7.16 -12.90 4.22
C PRO A 67 7.74 -12.08 5.38
N GLU A 68 8.74 -11.25 5.14
CA GLU A 68 9.35 -10.32 6.09
C GLU A 68 8.35 -9.30 6.67
N LEU A 69 7.26 -8.98 5.96
CA LEU A 69 6.20 -8.10 6.49
C LEU A 69 5.55 -8.67 7.75
N SER A 70 5.61 -9.99 7.95
CA SER A 70 5.11 -10.63 9.17
C SER A 70 6.02 -10.41 10.39
N LEU A 71 7.29 -10.06 10.18
CA LEU A 71 8.26 -9.83 11.26
C LEU A 71 7.97 -8.56 12.06
N TYR A 72 7.19 -7.61 11.52
CA TYR A 72 6.68 -6.49 12.32
C TYR A 72 5.85 -6.97 13.51
N MET A 73 5.24 -8.15 13.43
CA MET A 73 4.46 -8.70 14.54
C MET A 73 5.31 -9.54 15.51
N ALA A 74 6.60 -9.72 15.23
CA ALA A 74 7.57 -10.44 16.07
C ALA A 74 8.07 -9.56 17.20
N VAL A 75 7.18 -9.34 18.19
CA VAL A 75 7.46 -8.52 19.36
C VAL A 75 7.96 -9.37 20.52
N PHE A 76 9.05 -8.94 21.14
CA PHE A 76 9.57 -9.49 22.40
C PHE A 76 9.43 -8.45 23.52
N GLY A 77 8.93 -8.88 24.69
CA GLY A 77 8.90 -8.02 25.89
C GLY A 77 8.02 -6.78 25.74
N ASP A 78 8.40 -5.68 26.41
CA ASP A 78 7.64 -4.41 26.45
C ASP A 78 7.57 -3.75 25.07
N ASN A 79 6.67 -4.26 24.21
CA ASN A 79 5.84 -3.73 23.12
C ASN A 79 6.26 -2.53 22.24
N ALA A 80 7.44 -1.95 22.42
CA ALA A 80 7.96 -0.83 21.65
C ALA A 80 9.07 -1.32 20.73
N VAL A 81 8.87 -1.12 19.42
CA VAL A 81 9.99 -1.16 18.48
C VAL A 81 10.94 0.01 18.78
N SER A 82 12.18 -0.04 18.28
CA SER A 82 13.22 0.98 18.55
C SER A 82 12.81 2.42 18.17
N SER A 83 11.76 2.59 17.36
CA SER A 83 11.17 3.87 16.97
C SER A 83 10.22 4.48 18.01
N GLY A 84 9.93 3.79 19.12
CA GLY A 84 8.96 4.20 20.13
C GLY A 84 7.50 4.04 19.70
N ARG A 85 7.25 3.33 18.60
CA ARG A 85 5.90 2.97 18.11
C ARG A 85 5.55 1.53 18.48
N SER A 86 4.25 1.22 18.44
CA SER A 86 3.83 -0.17 18.49
C SER A 86 4.21 -0.88 17.19
N ALA A 87 4.43 -2.18 17.28
CA ALA A 87 4.78 -3.00 16.13
C ALA A 87 3.66 -3.02 15.06
N ASP A 88 2.40 -3.02 15.50
CA ASP A 88 1.24 -2.86 14.61
C ASP A 88 1.25 -1.48 13.92
N ASP A 89 1.67 -0.39 14.58
CA ASP A 89 1.77 0.91 13.92
C ASP A 89 2.86 0.96 12.85
N GLU A 90 4.00 0.29 13.04
CA GLU A 90 5.01 0.18 11.98
C GLU A 90 4.49 -0.68 10.82
N TYR A 91 3.84 -1.80 11.11
CA TYR A 91 3.19 -2.62 10.09
C TYR A 91 2.20 -1.79 9.25
N GLN A 92 1.28 -1.04 9.89
CA GLN A 92 0.34 -0.18 9.16
C GLN A 92 1.03 0.92 8.34
N ARG A 93 2.18 1.45 8.80
CA ARG A 93 2.95 2.46 8.04
C ARG A 93 3.56 1.85 6.79
N THR A 94 4.17 0.68 6.90
CA THR A 94 4.77 -0.04 5.76
C THR A 94 3.70 -0.42 4.73
N ILE A 95 2.58 -0.99 5.19
CA ILE A 95 1.44 -1.28 4.28
C ILE A 95 0.86 0.01 3.67
N GLY A 96 0.78 1.10 4.45
CA GLY A 96 0.38 2.40 3.94
C GLY A 96 1.31 2.94 2.85
N ALA A 97 2.62 2.70 2.96
CA ALA A 97 3.59 3.07 1.93
C ALA A 97 3.41 2.21 0.66
N LEU A 98 3.16 0.91 0.79
CA LEU A 98 2.84 0.05 -0.35
C LEU A 98 1.56 0.52 -1.06
N PHE A 99 0.51 0.87 -0.31
CA PHE A 99 -0.70 1.47 -0.90
C PHE A 99 -0.43 2.81 -1.57
N ALA A 100 0.44 3.64 -1.00
CA ALA A 100 0.83 4.89 -1.63
C ALA A 100 1.47 4.64 -3.01
N VAL A 101 2.36 3.63 -3.14
CA VAL A 101 2.92 3.24 -4.45
C VAL A 101 1.80 2.82 -5.41
N TYR A 102 0.88 1.94 -4.97
CA TYR A 102 -0.25 1.50 -5.80
C TYR A 102 -1.14 2.66 -6.27
N TRP A 103 -1.49 3.60 -5.38
CA TRP A 103 -2.34 4.74 -5.72
C TRP A 103 -1.62 5.78 -6.59
N LEU A 104 -0.36 6.09 -6.31
CA LEU A 104 0.42 7.04 -7.10
C LEU A 104 0.69 6.51 -8.52
N MET A 105 0.88 5.19 -8.68
CA MET A 105 0.97 4.55 -9.98
C MET A 105 -0.35 4.58 -10.76
N ARG A 106 -1.45 5.09 -10.18
CA ARG A 106 -2.81 5.08 -10.76
C ARG A 106 -3.52 6.45 -10.66
N LEU A 107 -2.77 7.55 -10.64
CA LEU A 107 -3.33 8.90 -10.49
C LEU A 107 -4.34 9.25 -11.59
N ASP A 108 -4.16 8.73 -12.80
CA ASP A 108 -5.05 8.90 -13.95
C ASP A 108 -6.31 8.01 -13.91
N PHE A 109 -6.46 7.17 -12.88
CA PHE A 109 -7.63 6.34 -12.63
C PHE A 109 -8.39 6.82 -11.39
N ASP A 110 -8.28 6.08 -10.29
CA ASP A 110 -8.89 6.33 -9.00
C ASP A 110 -7.85 6.61 -7.90
N GLY A 111 -6.56 6.59 -8.26
CA GLY A 111 -5.43 6.70 -7.33
C GLY A 111 -5.46 7.95 -6.47
N ALA A 112 -5.66 9.13 -7.06
CA ALA A 112 -5.72 10.39 -6.31
C ALA A 112 -6.86 10.38 -5.26
N ARG A 113 -8.03 9.86 -5.65
CA ARG A 113 -9.20 9.75 -4.75
C ARG A 113 -8.95 8.72 -3.66
N ALA A 114 -8.40 7.55 -4.01
CA ALA A 114 -8.05 6.50 -3.04
C ALA A 114 -6.97 6.99 -2.07
N PHE A 115 -6.01 7.78 -2.53
CA PHE A 115 -5.00 8.41 -1.68
C PHE A 115 -5.64 9.41 -0.70
N ALA A 116 -6.57 10.23 -1.17
CA ALA A 116 -7.23 11.24 -0.35
C ALA A 116 -8.26 10.67 0.64
N PHE A 117 -9.01 9.64 0.26
CA PHE A 117 -10.15 9.13 1.05
C PHE A 117 -9.97 7.70 1.58
N GLY A 118 -8.98 6.96 1.09
CA GLY A 118 -8.79 5.54 1.36
C GLY A 118 -9.79 4.66 0.63
N VAL A 119 -9.84 3.40 1.06
CA VAL A 119 -10.76 2.36 0.56
C VAL A 119 -11.64 1.83 1.69
N GLY A 120 -12.91 1.52 1.37
CA GLY A 120 -13.88 0.92 2.29
C GLY A 120 -13.65 -0.56 2.52
N ASP A 121 -14.39 -1.18 3.45
CA ASP A 121 -14.23 -2.61 3.78
C ASP A 121 -14.45 -3.54 2.57
N ASP A 122 -15.20 -3.08 1.58
CA ASP A 122 -15.41 -3.72 0.27
C ASP A 122 -14.27 -3.47 -0.73
N TRP A 123 -13.17 -2.86 -0.26
CA TRP A 123 -11.99 -2.47 -1.03
C TRP A 123 -12.25 -1.46 -2.15
N LYS A 124 -13.40 -0.80 -2.15
CA LYS A 124 -13.72 0.26 -3.12
C LYS A 124 -13.23 1.61 -2.63
N THR A 125 -12.79 2.42 -3.58
CA THR A 125 -12.34 3.79 -3.35
C THR A 125 -13.46 4.62 -2.73
N LEU A 126 -13.17 5.26 -1.61
CA LEU A 126 -14.11 6.11 -0.89
C LEU A 126 -14.22 7.49 -1.54
N SER A 127 -15.28 8.21 -1.20
CA SER A 127 -15.52 9.58 -1.67
C SER A 127 -16.17 10.42 -0.57
N VAL A 128 -16.45 11.69 -0.89
CA VAL A 128 -17.17 12.61 -0.01
C VAL A 128 -18.57 12.11 0.37
N THR A 129 -19.19 11.26 -0.46
CA THR A 129 -20.53 10.72 -0.22
C THR A 129 -20.53 9.34 0.43
N SER A 130 -19.35 8.79 0.74
CA SER A 130 -19.26 7.48 1.38
C SER A 130 -19.88 7.50 2.78
N ALA A 131 -20.88 6.66 3.01
CA ALA A 131 -21.55 6.54 4.30
C ALA A 131 -20.64 6.02 5.42
N ARG A 132 -19.60 5.25 5.06
CA ARG A 132 -18.59 4.73 5.99
C ARG A 132 -17.17 4.86 5.43
N PRO A 133 -16.15 5.01 6.29
CA PRO A 133 -16.27 5.30 7.73
C PRO A 133 -16.91 6.70 7.94
N LYS A 134 -17.70 6.82 9.02
CA LYS A 134 -18.29 8.10 9.44
C LYS A 134 -17.17 9.06 9.82
N ARG A 135 -17.14 10.20 9.13
CA ARG A 135 -16.16 11.27 9.35
C ARG A 135 -16.88 12.55 9.72
N ASP A 136 -16.26 13.35 10.56
CA ASP A 136 -16.78 14.69 10.82
C ASP A 136 -16.57 15.61 9.60
N GLN A 137 -17.32 16.72 9.59
CA GLN A 137 -17.28 17.67 8.48
C GLN A 137 -15.89 18.32 8.30
N THR A 138 -15.11 18.43 9.37
CA THR A 138 -13.76 19.02 9.35
C THR A 138 -12.79 18.09 8.63
N GLU A 139 -12.81 16.80 8.94
CA GLU A 139 -12.01 15.78 8.24
C GLU A 139 -12.40 15.68 6.76
N ILE A 140 -13.71 15.66 6.47
CA ILE A 140 -14.20 15.61 5.08
C ILE A 140 -13.67 16.81 4.29
N LYS A 141 -13.80 18.03 4.84
CA LYS A 141 -13.27 19.25 4.21
C LYS A 141 -11.76 19.17 3.96
N LYS A 142 -10.98 18.69 4.94
CA LYS A 142 -9.53 18.52 4.78
C LYS A 142 -9.18 17.57 3.63
N ARG A 143 -9.90 16.46 3.49
CA ARG A 143 -9.67 15.47 2.41
C ARG A 143 -10.08 16.00 1.04
N VAL A 144 -11.19 16.74 0.95
CA VAL A 144 -11.60 17.43 -0.29
C VAL A 144 -10.56 18.46 -0.69
N ILE A 145 -10.14 19.32 0.23
CA ILE A 145 -9.09 20.31 0.01
C ILE A 145 -7.80 19.63 -0.46
N PHE A 146 -7.38 18.55 0.21
CA PHE A 146 -6.21 17.79 -0.20
C PHE A 146 -6.37 17.20 -1.60
N LEU A 147 -7.53 16.64 -1.96
CA LEU A 147 -7.76 16.11 -3.30
C LEU A 147 -7.73 17.20 -4.38
N GLU A 148 -8.34 18.35 -4.12
CA GLU A 148 -8.51 19.42 -5.12
C GLU A 148 -7.28 20.32 -5.24
N GLN A 149 -6.53 20.54 -4.16
CA GLN A 149 -5.40 21.48 -4.13
C GLN A 149 -4.04 20.80 -4.25
N THR A 150 -3.95 19.47 -4.11
CA THR A 150 -2.72 18.75 -4.39
C THR A 150 -2.37 18.83 -5.86
N ASN A 151 -1.13 19.22 -6.17
CA ASN A 151 -0.61 19.17 -7.51
C ASN A 151 -0.25 17.73 -7.90
N TRP A 152 -1.24 16.96 -8.33
CA TRP A 152 -1.07 15.56 -8.72
C TRP A 152 -0.12 15.37 -9.92
N SER A 153 -0.05 16.34 -10.84
CA SER A 153 0.85 16.23 -11.98
C SER A 153 2.31 16.22 -11.55
N LEU A 154 2.68 16.91 -10.46
CA LEU A 154 4.03 16.85 -9.91
C LEU A 154 4.41 15.42 -9.50
N PHE A 155 3.48 14.66 -8.90
CA PHE A 155 3.73 13.27 -8.53
C PHE A 155 3.86 12.38 -9.77
N GLU A 156 3.01 12.60 -10.79
CA GLU A 156 3.16 11.90 -12.06
C GLU A 156 4.51 12.19 -12.73
N ASP A 157 4.94 13.46 -12.75
CA ASP A 157 6.21 13.89 -13.33
C ASP A 157 7.40 13.26 -12.61
N VAL A 158 7.33 13.10 -11.29
CA VAL A 158 8.33 12.37 -10.50
C VAL A 158 8.37 10.90 -10.93
N LEU A 159 7.23 10.23 -11.08
CA LEU A 159 7.18 8.83 -11.50
C LEU A 159 7.66 8.64 -12.95
N VAL A 160 7.38 9.59 -13.85
CA VAL A 160 7.92 9.59 -15.22
C VAL A 160 9.43 9.80 -15.20
N SER A 161 9.91 10.77 -14.42
CA SER A 161 11.34 11.08 -14.29
C SER A 161 12.13 9.92 -13.65
N ALA A 162 11.50 9.17 -12.74
CA ALA A 162 12.06 7.95 -12.16
C ALA A 162 12.02 6.75 -13.12
N GLY A 163 11.43 6.89 -14.31
CA GLY A 163 11.26 5.82 -15.28
C GLY A 163 10.27 4.74 -14.85
N MET A 164 9.37 5.05 -13.90
CA MET A 164 8.30 4.14 -13.50
C MET A 164 7.11 4.22 -14.43
N LEU A 165 6.74 5.42 -14.89
CA LEU A 165 5.66 5.65 -15.83
C LEU A 165 6.19 6.14 -17.18
N ASP A 166 5.55 5.75 -18.28
CA ASP A 166 5.88 6.29 -19.59
C ASP A 166 5.41 7.75 -19.72
N PRO A 167 6.12 8.62 -20.43
CA PRO A 167 5.60 9.96 -20.71
C PRO A 167 4.29 9.86 -21.50
N GLN A 168 3.35 10.78 -21.23
CA GLN A 168 2.14 10.88 -22.05
C GLN A 168 2.55 11.20 -23.49
N SER A 169 2.19 10.33 -24.44
CA SER A 169 2.49 10.57 -25.85
C SER A 169 1.74 11.81 -26.34
N ALA A 170 2.48 12.76 -26.94
CA ALA A 170 1.93 14.00 -27.49
C ALA A 170 0.96 13.76 -28.67
N SER A 171 0.98 12.57 -29.27
CA SER A 171 0.07 12.19 -30.36
C SER A 171 -1.17 11.50 -29.79
N GLY A 172 -2.22 12.27 -29.54
CA GLY A 172 -3.54 11.81 -29.06
C GLY A 172 -4.33 10.91 -30.02
N ARG A 173 -3.73 9.84 -30.55
CA ARG A 173 -4.40 8.80 -31.34
C ARG A 173 -3.83 7.42 -31.03
N GLY A 174 -4.10 6.95 -29.82
CA GLY A 174 -4.07 5.54 -29.48
C GLY A 174 -5.42 5.19 -28.85
N VAL A 175 -6.19 4.35 -29.51
CA VAL A 175 -7.45 3.81 -28.99
C VAL A 175 -7.12 3.09 -27.67
N SER A 176 -7.75 3.53 -26.57
CA SER A 176 -7.50 3.21 -25.15
C SER A 176 -6.30 3.95 -24.50
N GLY A 177 -6.54 5.18 -24.05
CA GLY A 177 -5.54 6.09 -23.45
C GLY A 177 -5.07 5.72 -22.05
N ARG A 178 -4.44 4.55 -21.88
CA ARG A 178 -3.74 4.18 -20.64
C ARG A 178 -2.23 4.40 -20.82
N ARG A 179 -1.63 5.12 -19.87
CA ARG A 179 -0.17 5.27 -19.80
C ARG A 179 0.47 3.92 -19.44
N GLY A 180 1.51 3.51 -20.17
CA GLY A 180 2.31 2.34 -19.83
C GLY A 180 3.22 2.59 -18.63
N HIS A 181 3.87 1.53 -18.14
CA HIS A 181 4.79 1.62 -17.00
C HIS A 181 5.89 0.57 -17.09
N ASN A 182 6.99 0.82 -16.37
CA ASN A 182 8.10 -0.11 -16.28
C ASN A 182 7.91 -1.05 -15.07
N ALA A 183 7.65 -2.33 -15.35
CA ALA A 183 7.41 -3.34 -14.32
C ALA A 183 8.66 -3.63 -13.46
N GLU A 184 9.88 -3.58 -14.02
CA GLU A 184 11.12 -3.80 -13.26
C GLU A 184 11.37 -2.69 -12.23
N ARG A 185 11.20 -1.42 -12.64
CA ARG A 185 11.31 -0.27 -11.73
C ARG A 185 10.21 -0.30 -10.67
N THR A 186 9.01 -0.72 -11.06
CA THR A 186 7.90 -0.92 -10.12
C THR A 186 8.24 -2.00 -9.10
N LEU A 187 8.72 -3.17 -9.55
CA LEU A 187 9.16 -4.25 -8.67
C LEU A 187 10.25 -3.78 -7.71
N ALA A 188 11.27 -3.08 -8.20
CA ALA A 188 12.33 -2.53 -7.37
C ALA A 188 11.78 -1.59 -6.29
N MET A 189 10.81 -0.73 -6.61
CA MET A 189 10.16 0.14 -5.63
C MET A 189 9.39 -0.67 -4.57
N LEU A 190 8.67 -1.73 -4.98
CA LEU A 190 7.95 -2.59 -4.04
C LEU A 190 8.91 -3.32 -3.09
N VAL A 191 9.99 -3.90 -3.62
CA VAL A 191 11.03 -4.58 -2.82
C VAL A 191 11.73 -3.64 -1.85
N LEU A 192 11.94 -2.37 -2.22
CA LEU A 192 12.54 -1.36 -1.33
C LEU A 192 11.57 -0.81 -0.28
N THR A 193 10.27 -1.05 -0.47
CA THR A 193 9.23 -0.58 0.46
C THR A 193 8.89 -1.65 1.51
N ALA A 194 8.94 -2.93 1.13
CA ALA A 194 8.75 -4.08 2.02
C ALA A 194 9.95 -4.31 2.94
#